data_AF-A0A6A6WA78-F1
#
_entry.id   AF-A0A6A6WA78-F1
#
_cell.length_a   1.000
_cell.length_b   1.000
_cell.length_c   1.000
_cell.angle_alpha   90.00
_cell.angle_beta   90.00
_cell.angle_gamma   90.00
#
_symmetry.space_group_name_H-M   'P 1'
#
loop_
_entity.id
_entity.type
_entity.pdbx_description
1 polymer ?
#
loop_
_entity_poly.entity_id
_entity_poly.type
_entity_poly.pdbx_seq_one_letter_code
_entity_poly.pdbx_strand_id
1 'polypeptide(L)'
;MPLISNRETVAVELEAGHPRIVKDSRGSIGNKDRRIASQFKRRKPEYFIVGRVFKVLWPELQGNSSKGGVSLVSQKVYGQKVYAKIRYFVVVNVNEGSCWCLPISTYSGQGVGKLGEVKKYHAIIYTGDDCPAPTPLEIPVHGSGEEPMGHPIAVQVKDADNKLDPMSRINFQKIYTVETNVKVYDFGRVVDDNGSLSSLRWQFNHALLNVSNDQLPSERIIAGGTAGRREKEKIKEEEEEQEEEEGYAQYGDEAR
;
A
#
# COMPACT_ATOMS: atom_id res chain seq x y z
N MET A 1 -18.24 8.22 43.56
CA MET A 1 -18.03 7.46 42.30
C MET A 1 -17.54 8.45 41.25
N PRO A 2 -16.23 8.63 41.03
CA PRO A 2 -15.75 9.54 40.01
C PRO A 2 -15.70 8.85 38.63
N LEU A 3 -16.13 9.61 37.64
CA LEU A 3 -16.20 9.28 36.22
C LEU A 3 -14.78 9.05 35.66
N ILE A 4 -14.62 7.97 34.90
CA ILE A 4 -13.38 7.64 34.20
C ILE A 4 -13.19 8.68 33.09
N SER A 5 -12.18 9.52 33.28
CA SER A 5 -11.67 10.50 32.31
C SER A 5 -11.19 9.78 31.05
N ASN A 6 -11.73 10.17 29.89
CA ASN A 6 -11.24 9.74 28.59
C ASN A 6 -9.79 10.19 28.43
N ARG A 7 -8.88 9.22 28.27
CA ARG A 7 -7.48 9.47 27.94
C ARG A 7 -7.42 10.19 26.59
N GLU A 8 -6.87 11.40 26.62
CA GLU A 8 -6.47 12.18 25.45
C GLU A 8 -5.65 11.31 24.50
N THR A 9 -6.12 11.19 23.25
CA THR A 9 -5.29 10.77 22.13
C THR A 9 -4.22 11.84 21.95
N VAL A 10 -3.00 11.55 22.36
CA VAL A 10 -1.84 12.44 22.13
C VAL A 10 -1.57 12.46 20.62
N ALA A 11 -2.18 13.42 19.93
CA ALA A 11 -1.77 13.79 18.58
C ALA A 11 -0.32 14.26 18.69
N VAL A 12 0.61 13.53 18.07
CA VAL A 12 1.99 13.96 17.96
C VAL A 12 1.99 15.12 16.98
N GLU A 13 1.90 16.33 17.52
CA GLU A 13 2.09 17.56 16.77
C GLU A 13 3.52 17.50 16.21
N LEU A 14 3.63 17.17 14.93
CA LEU A 14 4.84 17.42 14.15
C LEU A 14 5.02 18.93 14.15
N GLU A 15 5.74 19.41 15.16
CA GLU A 15 6.25 20.77 15.31
C GLU A 15 6.40 21.44 13.95
N ALA A 16 5.84 22.63 13.81
CA ALA A 16 5.71 23.44 12.60
C ALA A 16 7.06 23.92 12.01
N GLY A 17 8.12 23.12 12.15
CA GLY A 17 9.40 23.26 11.47
C GLY A 17 9.36 22.65 10.07
N HIS A 18 10.19 23.21 9.19
CA HIS A 18 10.48 22.61 7.90
C HIS A 18 10.90 21.14 8.08
N PRO A 19 10.47 20.20 7.21
CA PRO A 19 10.93 18.82 7.29
C PRO A 19 12.46 18.79 7.31
N ARG A 20 13.05 18.38 8.44
CA ARG A 20 14.51 18.20 8.56
C ARG A 20 14.87 16.87 7.92
N ILE A 21 15.43 16.93 6.72
CA ILE A 21 15.99 15.79 5.98
C ILE A 21 17.21 15.28 6.77
N VAL A 22 17.10 14.08 7.34
CA VAL A 22 18.21 13.43 8.07
C VAL A 22 19.04 12.60 7.09
N LYS A 23 20.35 12.85 7.13
CA LYS A 23 21.41 12.33 6.24
C LYS A 23 21.39 10.79 6.12
N ASP A 24 21.66 10.29 4.92
CA ASP A 24 22.31 8.99 4.74
C ASP A 24 23.71 9.05 5.35
N SER A 25 24.10 7.99 6.05
CA SER A 25 25.48 7.62 6.45
C SER A 25 26.61 7.81 5.41
N ARG A 26 26.35 8.17 4.14
CA ARG A 26 27.35 8.24 3.07
C ARG A 26 27.36 9.50 2.17
N GLY A 27 26.85 10.65 2.60
CA GLY A 27 27.21 11.88 1.85
C GLY A 27 26.27 13.05 2.02
N SER A 28 26.79 14.23 1.68
CA SER A 28 26.13 15.54 1.81
C SER A 28 24.74 15.59 1.16
N ILE A 29 23.86 16.39 1.76
CA ILE A 29 22.58 16.80 1.18
C ILE A 29 22.84 17.42 -0.20
N GLY A 30 22.47 16.73 -1.27
CA GLY A 30 22.46 17.33 -2.59
C GLY A 30 21.42 18.46 -2.63
N ASN A 31 21.74 19.58 -3.29
CA ASN A 31 20.82 20.71 -3.48
C ASN A 31 19.44 20.31 -4.05
N LYS A 32 19.35 19.13 -4.69
CA LYS A 32 18.15 18.57 -5.31
C LYS A 32 17.07 18.18 -4.29
N ASP A 33 17.43 17.56 -3.17
CA ASP A 33 16.44 17.08 -2.17
C ASP A 33 15.78 18.24 -1.42
N ARG A 34 16.56 19.30 -1.15
CA ARG A 34 16.06 20.52 -0.50
C ARG A 34 15.08 21.28 -1.38
N ARG A 35 15.32 21.32 -2.70
CA ARG A 35 14.40 21.91 -3.69
C ARG A 35 13.09 21.14 -3.77
N ILE A 36 13.14 19.81 -3.72
CA ILE A 36 11.92 18.98 -3.75
C ILE A 36 11.09 19.20 -2.48
N ALA A 37 11.70 19.16 -1.29
CA ALA A 37 11.00 19.36 -0.03
C ALA A 37 10.31 20.73 0.08
N SER A 38 10.90 21.80 -0.47
CA SER A 38 10.32 23.15 -0.47
C SER A 38 9.01 23.27 -1.26
N GLN A 39 8.75 22.33 -2.18
CA GLN A 39 7.53 22.33 -3.00
C GLN A 39 6.34 21.64 -2.32
N PHE A 40 6.59 20.87 -1.24
CA PHE A 40 5.54 20.29 -0.41
C PHE A 40 4.98 21.34 0.55
N LYS A 41 3.72 21.71 0.37
CA LYS A 41 3.05 22.73 1.19
C LYS A 41 1.61 22.33 1.50
N ARG A 42 1.09 22.86 2.61
CA ARG A 42 -0.34 22.71 2.93
C ARG A 42 -1.17 23.37 1.83
N ARG A 43 -2.28 22.75 1.47
CA ARG A 43 -3.24 23.27 0.50
C ARG A 43 -4.55 23.55 1.21
N LYS A 44 -5.36 24.43 0.62
CA LYS A 44 -6.72 24.64 1.11
C LYS A 44 -7.59 23.42 0.79
N PRO A 45 -8.66 23.13 1.54
CA PRO A 45 -9.53 21.97 1.29
C PRO A 45 -10.03 21.87 -0.15
N GLU A 46 -10.30 22.98 -0.82
CA GLU A 46 -10.78 23.04 -2.22
C GLU A 46 -9.75 22.55 -3.24
N TYR A 47 -8.50 22.34 -2.81
CA TYR A 47 -7.50 21.65 -3.61
C TYR A 47 -7.81 20.18 -3.80
N PHE A 48 -8.36 19.51 -2.79
CA PHE A 48 -8.56 18.05 -2.76
C PHE A 48 -9.88 17.67 -3.42
N ILE A 49 -9.97 17.88 -4.73
CA ILE A 49 -11.13 17.49 -5.55
C ILE A 49 -10.84 16.22 -6.35
N VAL A 50 -11.89 15.46 -6.70
CA VAL A 50 -11.78 14.24 -7.51
C VAL A 50 -10.96 14.49 -8.78
N GLY A 51 -10.04 13.58 -9.08
CA GLY A 51 -9.12 13.66 -10.21
C GLY A 51 -7.82 14.43 -9.91
N ARG A 52 -7.66 15.06 -8.75
CA ARG A 52 -6.39 15.69 -8.37
C ARG A 52 -5.30 14.67 -8.17
N VAL A 53 -4.12 14.97 -8.72
CA VAL A 53 -2.93 14.15 -8.57
C VAL A 53 -1.89 14.91 -7.77
N PHE A 54 -1.44 14.32 -6.67
CA PHE A 54 -0.47 14.94 -5.77
C PHE A 54 0.56 13.95 -5.26
N LYS A 55 1.69 14.47 -4.76
CA LYS A 55 2.67 13.68 -4.01
C LYS A 55 2.61 14.02 -2.54
N VAL A 56 2.85 13.04 -1.68
CA VAL A 56 2.92 13.22 -0.22
C VAL A 56 4.11 12.44 0.35
N LEU A 57 4.70 12.97 1.41
CA LEU A 57 5.66 12.23 2.23
C LEU A 57 4.88 11.25 3.11
N TRP A 58 5.00 9.96 2.80
CA TRP A 58 4.26 8.90 3.47
C TRP A 58 5.18 8.13 4.43
N PRO A 59 4.85 8.05 5.72
CA PRO A 59 5.62 7.23 6.66
C PRO A 59 5.40 5.74 6.36
N GLU A 60 6.50 5.00 6.28
CA GLU A 60 6.54 3.55 6.17
C GLU A 60 7.11 2.96 7.45
N LEU A 61 6.44 1.92 7.94
CA LEU A 61 7.00 1.05 8.97
C LEU A 61 8.09 0.16 8.34
N GLN A 62 9.10 -0.18 9.13
CA GLN A 62 10.17 -1.06 8.68
C GLN A 62 9.65 -2.50 8.50
N GLY A 63 9.17 -2.83 7.31
CA GLY A 63 8.91 -4.21 6.87
C GLY A 63 10.06 -4.74 6.02
N ASN A 64 10.32 -6.06 6.07
CA ASN A 64 11.22 -6.72 5.14
C ASN A 64 10.70 -6.47 3.71
N SER A 65 11.58 -5.94 2.84
CA SER A 65 11.36 -5.76 1.39
C SER A 65 10.74 -4.44 0.94
N SER A 66 11.54 -3.38 0.84
CA SER A 66 11.34 -2.40 -0.25
C SER A 66 12.64 -1.68 -0.61
N LYS A 67 13.53 -2.40 -1.33
CA LYS A 67 14.76 -1.86 -1.94
C LYS A 67 14.50 -0.86 -3.10
N GLY A 68 13.25 -0.54 -3.42
CA GLY A 68 12.86 0.23 -4.62
C GLY A 68 12.32 1.64 -4.39
N GLY A 69 12.48 2.24 -3.20
CA GLY A 69 11.99 3.61 -2.95
C GLY A 69 13.06 4.48 -2.29
N VAL A 70 13.22 5.71 -2.78
CA VAL A 70 14.07 6.72 -2.15
C VAL A 70 13.46 7.10 -0.80
N SER A 71 14.09 6.64 0.29
CA SER A 71 13.76 7.08 1.65
C SER A 71 14.36 8.48 1.87
N LEU A 72 13.51 9.47 2.13
CA LEU A 72 13.94 10.87 2.22
C LEU A 72 14.26 11.32 3.64
N VAL A 73 13.65 10.68 4.65
CA VAL A 73 13.87 11.01 6.06
C VAL A 73 13.83 9.73 6.86
N SER A 74 14.86 9.50 7.67
CA SER A 74 14.86 8.48 8.71
C SER A 74 14.96 9.17 10.06
N GLN A 75 13.94 9.01 10.91
CA GLN A 75 13.96 9.51 12.28
C GLN A 75 13.71 8.35 13.25
N LYS A 76 14.46 8.33 14.36
CA LYS A 76 14.14 7.45 15.48
C LYS A 76 12.97 8.06 16.25
N VAL A 77 11.82 7.40 16.22
CA VAL A 77 10.62 7.76 16.99
C VAL A 77 10.32 6.58 17.91
N TYR A 78 10.27 6.82 19.23
CA TYR A 78 10.12 5.76 20.25
C TYR A 78 11.11 4.58 20.10
N GLY A 79 12.37 4.87 19.74
CA GLY A 79 13.39 3.83 19.50
C GLY A 79 13.27 3.10 18.16
N GLN A 80 12.20 3.29 17.40
CA GLN A 80 11.99 2.70 16.08
C GLN A 80 12.41 3.65 14.95
N LYS A 81 12.99 3.12 13.87
CA LYS A 81 13.30 3.92 12.68
C LYS A 81 12.05 4.03 11.79
N VAL A 82 11.52 5.25 11.65
CA VAL A 82 10.46 5.56 10.69
C VAL A 82 11.11 6.13 9.43
N TYR A 83 10.74 5.60 8.27
CA TYR A 83 11.20 6.10 6.98
C TYR A 83 10.05 6.78 6.25
N ALA A 84 10.29 7.94 5.67
CA ALA A 84 9.31 8.58 4.78
C ALA A 84 9.69 8.37 3.31
N LYS A 85 8.72 7.96 2.49
CA LYS A 85 8.85 7.86 1.02
C LYS A 85 7.88 8.82 0.34
N ILE A 86 8.25 9.35 -0.83
CA ILE A 86 7.27 10.06 -1.66
C ILE A 86 6.34 9.04 -2.29
N ARG A 87 5.03 9.23 -2.08
CA ARG A 87 3.98 8.50 -2.77
C ARG A 87 3.14 9.46 -3.61
N TYR A 88 2.67 8.95 -4.74
CA TYR A 88 1.77 9.64 -5.65
C TYR A 88 0.35 9.12 -5.41
N PHE A 89 -0.62 10.03 -5.42
CA PHE A 89 -2.02 9.71 -5.18
C PHE A 89 -2.94 10.44 -6.16
N VAL A 90 -4.04 9.79 -6.52
CA VAL A 90 -5.18 10.39 -7.22
C VAL A 90 -6.38 10.43 -6.27
N VAL A 91 -6.98 11.61 -6.09
CA VAL A 91 -8.21 11.76 -5.30
C VAL A 91 -9.38 11.14 -6.06
N VAL A 92 -10.14 10.26 -5.41
CA VAL A 92 -11.33 9.60 -5.98
C VAL A 92 -12.61 9.87 -5.19
N ASN A 93 -12.50 10.31 -3.93
CA ASN A 93 -13.63 10.77 -3.12
C ASN A 93 -13.16 11.85 -2.14
N VAL A 94 -14.03 12.79 -1.79
CA VAL A 94 -13.74 13.91 -0.88
C VAL A 94 -14.69 13.83 0.29
N ASN A 95 -14.14 13.82 1.51
CA ASN A 95 -14.88 13.83 2.75
C ASN A 95 -14.55 15.12 3.54
N GLU A 96 -15.23 15.33 4.66
CA GLU A 96 -14.88 16.42 5.57
C GLU A 96 -13.51 16.12 6.22
N GLY A 97 -12.54 17.04 6.05
CA GLY A 97 -11.20 16.92 6.63
C GLY A 97 -10.27 15.87 6.01
N SER A 98 -10.76 15.02 5.09
CA SER A 98 -9.96 13.97 4.45
C SER A 98 -10.45 13.65 3.03
N CYS A 99 -9.68 12.84 2.29
CA CYS A 99 -10.08 12.35 0.97
C CYS A 99 -9.66 10.89 0.79
N TRP A 100 -10.41 10.15 -0.01
CA TRP A 100 -9.99 8.83 -0.48
C TRP A 100 -9.16 8.97 -1.73
N CYS A 101 -8.05 8.23 -1.74
CA CYS A 101 -7.02 8.30 -2.75
C CYS A 101 -6.63 6.91 -3.23
N LEU A 102 -6.31 6.81 -4.51
CA LEU A 102 -5.70 5.63 -5.10
C LEU A 102 -4.21 5.87 -5.33
N PRO A 103 -3.32 4.92 -4.97
CA PRO A 103 -1.89 5.07 -5.13
C PRO A 103 -1.50 4.89 -6.59
N ILE A 104 -0.48 5.65 -7.00
CA ILE A 104 0.25 5.42 -8.24
C ILE A 104 1.58 4.75 -7.88
N SER A 105 1.87 3.62 -8.51
CA SER A 105 3.09 2.84 -8.29
C SER A 105 3.68 2.37 -9.61
N THR A 106 5.00 2.29 -9.67
CA THR A 106 5.72 1.66 -10.79
C THR A 106 6.04 0.19 -10.52
N TYR A 107 5.76 -0.29 -9.30
CA TYR A 107 6.08 -1.65 -8.87
C TYR A 107 7.56 -2.00 -9.10
N SER A 108 8.46 -1.12 -8.69
CA SER A 108 9.91 -1.25 -8.93
C SER A 108 10.27 -1.26 -10.42
N GLY A 109 9.54 -0.48 -11.23
CA GLY A 109 9.74 -0.36 -12.67
C GLY A 109 9.19 -1.53 -13.49
N GLN A 110 8.31 -2.36 -12.91
CA GLN A 110 7.76 -3.55 -13.56
C GLN A 110 6.25 -3.45 -13.84
N GLY A 111 5.59 -2.38 -13.38
CA GLY A 111 4.14 -2.24 -13.52
C GLY A 111 3.41 -3.45 -12.96
N VAL A 112 2.35 -3.90 -13.64
CA VAL A 112 1.62 -5.13 -13.25
C VAL A 112 2.25 -6.42 -13.77
N GLY A 113 3.43 -6.35 -14.38
CA GLY A 113 4.24 -7.52 -14.71
C GLY A 113 4.99 -8.08 -13.49
N LYS A 114 5.01 -7.32 -12.38
CA LYS A 114 5.56 -7.78 -11.11
C LYS A 114 4.72 -8.93 -10.55
N LEU A 115 5.39 -9.97 -10.08
CA LEU A 115 4.75 -11.12 -9.44
C LEU A 115 3.86 -10.68 -8.25
N GLY A 116 2.62 -11.18 -8.24
CA GLY A 116 1.62 -10.93 -7.20
C GLY A 116 0.66 -9.77 -7.49
N GLU A 117 0.89 -9.00 -8.56
CA GLU A 117 -0.05 -7.95 -8.99
C GLU A 117 -1.12 -8.52 -9.94
N VAL A 118 -2.38 -8.14 -9.71
CA VAL A 118 -3.51 -8.57 -10.54
C VAL A 118 -3.87 -7.48 -11.54
N LYS A 119 -3.72 -7.77 -12.83
CA LYS A 119 -3.85 -6.81 -13.94
C LYS A 119 -5.18 -6.05 -13.92
N LYS A 120 -6.31 -6.75 -13.75
CA LYS A 120 -7.67 -6.17 -13.75
C LYS A 120 -7.96 -5.12 -12.69
N TYR A 121 -7.19 -5.09 -11.61
CA TYR A 121 -7.34 -4.10 -10.54
C TYR A 121 -6.52 -2.83 -10.81
N HIS A 122 -5.93 -2.72 -11.99
CA HIS A 122 -5.04 -1.64 -12.36
C HIS A 122 -5.40 -1.03 -13.70
N ALA A 123 -4.94 0.20 -13.90
CA ALA A 123 -4.85 0.82 -15.21
C ALA A 123 -3.50 1.53 -15.38
N ILE A 124 -3.12 1.73 -16.63
CA ILE A 124 -2.02 2.63 -16.98
C ILE A 124 -2.42 4.05 -16.58
N ILE A 125 -1.56 4.75 -15.86
CA ILE A 125 -1.72 6.18 -15.59
C ILE A 125 -0.49 6.91 -16.11
N TYR A 126 -0.70 7.90 -16.98
CA TYR A 126 0.37 8.49 -17.77
C TYR A 126 0.25 10.00 -17.90
N THR A 127 1.34 10.61 -18.34
CA THR A 127 1.45 12.05 -18.64
C THR A 127 1.99 12.22 -20.06
N GLY A 128 1.59 13.29 -20.73
CA GLY A 128 1.92 13.52 -22.14
C GLY A 128 0.76 13.11 -23.05
N ASP A 129 0.97 13.23 -24.35
CA ASP A 129 -0.08 13.04 -25.35
C ASP A 129 -0.29 11.56 -25.69
N ASP A 130 0.77 10.75 -25.59
CA ASP A 130 0.74 9.33 -25.94
C ASP A 130 0.71 8.42 -24.71
N CYS A 131 -0.28 7.53 -24.66
CA CYS A 131 -0.33 6.46 -23.67
C CYS A 131 0.78 5.43 -23.96
N PRO A 132 1.62 5.06 -22.98
CA PRO A 132 2.57 3.98 -23.17
C PRO A 132 1.85 2.65 -23.38
N ALA A 133 2.41 1.79 -24.23
CA ALA A 133 1.92 0.43 -24.39
C ALA A 133 2.24 -0.42 -23.14
N PRO A 134 1.36 -1.36 -22.75
CA PRO A 134 1.69 -2.34 -21.72
C PRO A 134 2.89 -3.19 -22.17
N THR A 135 3.75 -3.55 -21.21
CA THR A 135 4.85 -4.49 -21.50
C THR A 135 4.31 -5.91 -21.74
N PRO A 136 5.07 -6.82 -22.37
CA PRO A 136 4.61 -8.21 -22.59
C PRO A 136 4.17 -8.94 -21.31
N LEU A 137 4.79 -8.64 -20.16
CA LEU A 137 4.43 -9.23 -18.87
C LEU A 137 3.15 -8.64 -18.25
N GLU A 138 2.72 -7.47 -18.73
CA GLU A 138 1.48 -6.81 -18.30
C GLU A 138 0.28 -7.21 -19.14
N ILE A 139 0.49 -7.99 -20.21
CA ILE A 139 -0.58 -8.50 -21.07
C ILE A 139 -1.03 -9.86 -20.51
N PRO A 140 -2.35 -10.10 -20.35
CA PRO A 140 -2.86 -11.41 -19.98
C PRO A 140 -2.39 -12.51 -20.92
N VAL A 141 -1.97 -13.64 -20.35
CA VAL A 141 -1.60 -14.82 -21.15
C VAL A 141 -2.86 -15.41 -21.78
N HIS A 142 -2.82 -15.71 -23.07
CA HIS A 142 -3.96 -16.31 -23.75
C HIS A 142 -4.37 -17.63 -23.08
N GLY A 143 -5.65 -17.76 -22.71
CA GLY A 143 -6.18 -18.95 -22.06
C GLY A 143 -5.94 -19.05 -20.55
N SER A 144 -5.29 -18.07 -19.90
CA SER A 144 -5.07 -18.11 -18.44
C SER A 144 -6.30 -17.73 -17.60
N GLY A 145 -7.32 -17.13 -18.21
CA GLY A 145 -8.46 -16.54 -17.51
C GLY A 145 -8.13 -15.21 -16.80
N GLU A 146 -6.91 -14.68 -16.96
CA GLU A 146 -6.58 -13.34 -16.45
C GLU A 146 -7.30 -12.26 -17.26
N GLU A 147 -7.89 -11.29 -16.54
CA GLU A 147 -8.51 -10.12 -17.15
C GLU A 147 -7.46 -9.00 -17.33
N PRO A 148 -7.54 -8.22 -18.43
CA PRO A 148 -6.58 -7.15 -18.71
C PRO A 148 -6.72 -5.98 -17.74
N MET A 149 -5.71 -5.09 -17.75
CA MET A 149 -5.85 -3.77 -17.13
C MET A 149 -7.04 -3.01 -17.73
N GLY A 150 -7.65 -2.15 -16.91
CA GLY A 150 -8.71 -1.27 -17.37
C GLY A 150 -8.20 -0.07 -18.18
N HIS A 151 -9.12 0.81 -18.55
CA HIS A 151 -8.85 1.91 -19.47
C HIS A 151 -7.77 2.86 -18.92
N PRO A 152 -6.77 3.27 -19.74
CA PRO A 152 -5.74 4.22 -19.32
C PRO A 152 -6.28 5.55 -18.81
N ILE A 153 -5.55 6.16 -17.87
CA ILE A 153 -5.89 7.43 -17.22
C ILE A 153 -4.82 8.47 -17.56
N ALA A 154 -5.18 9.48 -18.34
CA ALA A 154 -4.27 10.59 -18.68
C ALA A 154 -4.24 11.64 -17.56
N VAL A 155 -3.05 12.19 -17.30
CA VAL A 155 -2.82 13.24 -16.30
C VAL A 155 -2.18 14.46 -16.97
N GLN A 156 -2.82 15.60 -16.81
CA GLN A 156 -2.24 16.91 -17.10
C GLN A 156 -1.35 17.33 -15.92
N VAL A 157 -0.05 17.42 -16.15
CA VAL A 157 0.92 17.90 -15.16
C VAL A 157 0.82 19.40 -14.97
N LYS A 158 1.14 19.87 -13.77
CA LYS A 158 1.19 21.30 -13.46
C LYS A 158 2.45 21.98 -13.99
N ASP A 159 3.59 21.33 -13.81
CA ASP A 159 4.89 21.81 -14.27
C ASP A 159 5.36 20.91 -15.41
N ALA A 160 5.73 21.49 -16.56
CA ALA A 160 6.06 20.75 -17.77
C ALA A 160 7.28 19.82 -17.62
N ASP A 161 8.17 20.09 -16.67
CA ASP A 161 9.34 19.24 -16.38
C ASP A 161 8.98 17.97 -15.61
N ASN A 162 7.76 17.89 -15.07
CA ASN A 162 7.27 16.70 -14.37
C ASN A 162 6.66 15.71 -15.36
N LYS A 163 6.92 14.42 -15.12
CA LYS A 163 6.27 13.32 -15.83
C LYS A 163 6.09 12.11 -14.92
N LEU A 164 5.09 11.30 -15.24
CA LEU A 164 4.99 9.95 -14.68
C LEU A 164 5.97 9.03 -15.42
N ASP A 165 6.45 8.02 -14.70
CA ASP A 165 7.23 6.95 -15.31
C ASP A 165 6.32 6.11 -16.23
N PRO A 166 6.78 5.65 -17.40
CA PRO A 166 5.97 4.80 -18.30
C PRO A 166 5.39 3.54 -17.64
N MET A 167 5.99 3.06 -16.56
CA MET A 167 5.52 1.91 -15.77
C MET A 167 4.54 2.29 -14.65
N SER A 168 4.12 3.55 -14.56
CA SER A 168 3.17 4.01 -13.55
C SER A 168 1.79 3.40 -13.78
N ARG A 169 1.26 2.75 -12.73
CA ARG A 169 -0.07 2.15 -12.70
C ARG A 169 -0.84 2.68 -11.51
N ILE A 170 -2.13 2.93 -11.70
CA ILE A 170 -3.07 3.23 -10.62
C ILE A 170 -3.68 1.91 -10.12
N ASN A 171 -3.79 1.74 -8.80
CA ASN A 171 -4.36 0.54 -8.18
C ASN A 171 -5.74 0.86 -7.59
N PHE A 172 -6.79 0.23 -8.12
CA PHE A 172 -8.18 0.47 -7.72
C PHE A 172 -8.62 -0.31 -6.47
N GLN A 173 -7.86 -1.33 -6.06
CA GLN A 173 -8.14 -2.14 -4.86
C GLN A 173 -7.56 -1.55 -3.58
N LYS A 174 -6.63 -0.59 -3.69
CA LYS A 174 -5.90 -0.07 -2.54
C LYS A 174 -6.28 1.36 -2.21
N ILE A 175 -7.32 1.52 -1.40
CA ILE A 175 -7.81 2.83 -0.99
C ILE A 175 -7.00 3.35 0.20
N TYR A 176 -6.55 4.60 0.09
CA TYR A 176 -5.90 5.33 1.16
C TYR A 176 -6.75 6.53 1.57
N THR A 177 -6.90 6.73 2.88
CA THR A 177 -7.44 7.98 3.42
C THR A 177 -6.29 8.95 3.66
N VAL A 178 -6.37 10.15 3.10
CA VAL A 178 -5.38 11.22 3.27
C VAL A 178 -6.06 12.43 3.89
N GLU A 179 -5.55 12.91 5.03
CA GLU A 179 -6.03 14.13 5.66
C GLU A 179 -5.70 15.37 4.80
N THR A 180 -6.60 16.35 4.78
CA THR A 180 -6.42 17.57 3.95
C THR A 180 -5.44 18.57 4.56
N ASN A 181 -5.04 18.39 5.82
CA ASN A 181 -4.11 19.25 6.55
C ASN A 181 -2.61 18.93 6.28
N VAL A 182 -2.31 17.90 5.49
CA VAL A 182 -0.94 17.46 5.20
C VAL A 182 -0.27 18.33 4.13
N LYS A 183 1.07 18.36 4.14
CA LYS A 183 1.84 19.04 3.08
C LYS A 183 1.90 18.14 1.84
N VAL A 184 1.47 18.68 0.70
CA VAL A 184 1.47 17.95 -0.58
C VAL A 184 2.23 18.72 -1.66
N TYR A 185 2.80 17.96 -2.58
CA TYR A 185 3.30 18.45 -3.86
C TYR A 185 2.17 18.39 -4.87
N ASP A 186 1.90 19.49 -5.55
CA ASP A 186 0.85 19.59 -6.54
C ASP A 186 1.35 19.12 -7.90
N PHE A 187 1.04 17.87 -8.25
CA PHE A 187 1.58 17.23 -9.45
C PHE A 187 0.74 17.56 -10.69
N GLY A 188 -0.58 17.55 -10.56
CA GLY A 188 -1.46 17.78 -11.69
C GLY A 188 -2.92 17.38 -11.42
N ARG A 189 -3.62 17.03 -12.50
CA ARG A 189 -4.99 16.55 -12.49
C ARG A 189 -5.22 15.55 -13.63
N VAL A 190 -6.12 14.60 -13.42
CA VAL A 190 -6.63 13.73 -14.48
C VAL A 190 -7.33 14.58 -15.54
N VAL A 191 -7.11 14.25 -16.81
CA VAL A 191 -7.72 14.93 -17.96
C VAL A 191 -9.22 14.61 -18.04
N ASP A 192 -10.05 15.63 -18.21
CA ASP A 192 -11.50 15.45 -18.32
C ASP A 192 -11.93 15.22 -19.78
N ASP A 193 -11.43 16.06 -20.69
CA ASP A 193 -11.87 16.15 -22.09
C ASP A 193 -11.67 14.87 -22.93
N ASN A 194 -10.81 13.94 -22.50
CA ASN A 194 -10.56 12.67 -23.20
C ASN A 194 -11.24 11.46 -22.53
N GLY A 195 -12.15 11.70 -21.58
CA GLY A 195 -12.86 10.65 -20.85
C GLY A 195 -12.05 9.98 -19.74
N SER A 196 -10.79 10.36 -19.49
CA SER A 196 -9.98 9.74 -18.43
C SER A 196 -10.59 9.92 -17.05
N LEU A 197 -11.18 11.09 -16.75
CA LEU A 197 -11.85 11.32 -15.47
C LEU A 197 -13.07 10.42 -15.28
N SER A 198 -13.86 10.22 -16.34
CA SER A 198 -14.99 9.29 -16.35
C SER A 198 -14.53 7.84 -16.18
N SER A 199 -13.47 7.43 -16.89
CA SER A 199 -12.87 6.10 -16.76
C SER A 199 -12.31 5.85 -15.36
N LEU A 200 -11.69 6.86 -14.72
CA LEU A 200 -11.24 6.77 -13.33
C LEU A 200 -12.41 6.49 -12.39
N ARG A 201 -13.48 7.28 -12.50
CA ARG A 201 -14.68 7.14 -11.65
C ARG A 201 -15.36 5.79 -11.85
N TRP A 202 -15.53 5.38 -13.10
CA TRP A 202 -16.17 4.11 -13.44
C TRP A 202 -15.38 2.92 -12.90
N GLN A 203 -14.06 2.87 -13.16
CA GLN A 203 -13.20 1.79 -12.69
C GLN A 203 -13.14 1.73 -11.16
N PHE A 204 -13.09 2.89 -10.49
CA PHE A 204 -13.13 2.96 -9.03
C PHE A 204 -14.44 2.43 -8.44
N ASN A 205 -15.59 2.87 -8.98
CA ASN A 205 -16.89 2.41 -8.51
C ASN A 205 -17.09 0.92 -8.79
N HIS A 206 -16.64 0.43 -9.94
CA HIS A 206 -16.69 -0.98 -10.28
C HIS A 206 -15.83 -1.81 -9.31
N ALA A 207 -14.63 -1.35 -8.98
CA ALA A 207 -13.78 -2.01 -7.98
C ALA A 207 -14.44 -2.02 -6.58
N LEU A 208 -14.99 -0.90 -6.11
CA LEU A 208 -15.68 -0.79 -4.82
C LEU A 208 -16.87 -1.75 -4.69
N LEU A 209 -17.69 -1.87 -5.75
CA LEU A 209 -18.84 -2.78 -5.74
C LEU A 209 -18.39 -4.25 -5.71
N ASN A 210 -17.30 -4.59 -6.39
CA ASN A 210 -16.78 -5.96 -6.40
C ASN A 210 -16.11 -6.36 -5.06
N VAL A 211 -15.51 -5.42 -4.33
CA VAL A 211 -15.02 -5.68 -2.95
C VAL A 211 -16.15 -6.18 -2.05
N SER A 212 -17.38 -5.69 -2.27
CA SER A 212 -18.55 -6.05 -1.47
C SER A 212 -19.00 -7.50 -1.71
N ASN A 213 -18.71 -8.07 -2.88
CA ASN A 213 -19.08 -9.45 -3.23
C ASN A 213 -18.01 -10.49 -2.84
N ASP A 214 -16.73 -10.13 -2.84
CA ASP A 214 -15.63 -11.06 -2.50
C ASP A 214 -15.36 -11.16 -0.97
N GLN A 215 -15.95 -10.29 -0.15
CA GLN A 215 -15.72 -10.25 1.31
C GLN A 215 -16.73 -11.00 2.19
N LEU A 216 -17.73 -11.70 1.64
CA LEU A 216 -18.50 -12.63 2.45
C LEU A 216 -17.64 -13.88 2.70
N PRO A 217 -17.15 -14.13 3.92
CA PRO A 217 -16.56 -15.42 4.22
C PRO A 217 -17.63 -16.47 3.92
N SER A 218 -17.34 -17.41 3.01
CA SER A 218 -18.22 -18.54 2.79
C SER A 218 -18.53 -19.17 4.16
N GLU A 219 -19.80 -19.41 4.48
CA GLU A 219 -20.25 -20.03 5.75
C GLU A 219 -19.63 -21.41 6.06
N ARG A 220 -18.70 -21.88 5.22
CA ARG A 220 -18.03 -23.19 5.28
C ARG A 220 -17.04 -23.34 6.45
N ILE A 221 -16.80 -22.32 7.28
CA ILE A 221 -15.90 -22.46 8.44
C ILE A 221 -16.61 -22.92 9.73
N ILE A 222 -17.95 -22.88 9.81
CA ILE A 222 -18.65 -23.26 11.07
C ILE A 222 -18.92 -24.77 11.19
N ALA A 223 -18.76 -25.57 10.14
CA ALA A 223 -19.06 -27.01 10.16
C ALA A 223 -17.83 -27.96 10.24
N GLY A 224 -16.69 -27.50 10.76
CA GLY A 224 -15.43 -28.29 10.79
C GLY A 224 -14.85 -28.59 12.19
N GLY A 225 -15.59 -28.31 13.27
CA GLY A 225 -15.04 -28.27 14.63
C GLY A 225 -14.83 -29.61 15.36
N THR A 226 -15.16 -30.76 14.78
CA THR A 226 -15.16 -32.05 15.53
C THR A 226 -14.14 -33.09 15.06
N ALA A 227 -13.50 -32.92 13.90
CA ALA A 227 -12.59 -33.93 13.36
C ALA A 227 -11.14 -33.82 13.89
N GLY A 228 -10.66 -32.60 14.20
CA GLY A 228 -9.25 -32.37 14.53
C GLY A 228 -8.83 -32.62 15.98
N ARG A 229 -9.77 -32.93 16.89
CA ARG A 229 -9.47 -33.19 18.31
C ARG A 229 -9.08 -34.64 18.58
N ARG A 230 -9.69 -35.59 17.86
CA ARG A 230 -9.41 -37.03 18.01
C ARG A 230 -8.04 -37.44 17.44
N GLU A 231 -7.56 -36.78 16.40
CA GLU A 231 -6.23 -37.09 15.82
C GLU A 231 -5.09 -36.64 16.76
N LYS A 232 -5.26 -35.51 17.46
CA LYS A 232 -4.25 -34.98 18.40
C LYS A 232 -4.24 -35.70 19.74
N GLU A 233 -5.38 -36.22 20.19
CA GLU A 233 -5.46 -37.03 21.41
C GLU A 233 -4.87 -38.44 21.17
N LYS A 234 -5.04 -39.04 19.97
CA LYS A 234 -4.39 -40.32 19.62
C LYS A 234 -2.88 -40.25 19.47
N ILE A 235 -2.35 -39.21 18.83
CA ILE A 235 -0.89 -39.05 18.68
C ILE A 235 -0.21 -38.84 20.04
N LYS A 236 -0.91 -38.21 21.00
CA LYS A 236 -0.38 -37.99 22.35
C LYS A 236 -0.42 -39.25 23.22
N GLU A 237 -1.41 -40.12 23.04
CA GLU A 237 -1.47 -41.44 23.71
C GLU A 237 -0.43 -42.43 23.14
N GLU A 238 -0.15 -42.40 21.82
CA GLU A 238 0.89 -43.24 21.21
C GLU A 238 2.33 -42.78 21.53
N GLU A 239 2.56 -41.49 21.78
CA GLU A 239 3.86 -40.97 22.25
C GLU A 239 4.10 -41.25 23.75
N GLU A 240 3.06 -41.24 24.60
CA GLU A 240 3.19 -41.57 26.03
C GLU A 240 3.39 -43.09 26.27
N GLU A 241 2.86 -43.98 25.42
CA GLU A 241 3.13 -45.43 25.51
C GLU A 241 4.55 -45.82 25.04
N GLN A 242 5.15 -45.08 24.09
CA GLN A 242 6.54 -45.34 23.64
C GLN A 242 7.59 -44.88 24.65
N GLU A 243 7.34 -43.80 25.40
CA GLU A 243 8.24 -43.36 26.48
C GLU A 243 8.21 -44.29 27.71
N GLU A 244 7.10 -44.99 27.98
CA GLU A 244 7.03 -46.01 29.04
C GLU A 244 7.74 -47.32 28.65
N GLU A 245 7.67 -47.80 27.39
CA GLU A 245 8.41 -49.01 26.96
C GLU A 245 9.93 -48.81 26.94
N GLU A 246 10.43 -47.63 26.56
CA GLU A 246 11.87 -47.34 26.57
C GLU A 246 12.43 -47.16 28.00
N GLY A 247 11.59 -46.73 28.96
CA GLY A 247 11.97 -46.58 30.37
C GLY A 247 12.20 -47.90 31.13
N TYR A 248 11.53 -48.99 30.74
CA TYR A 248 11.71 -50.31 31.38
C TYR A 248 12.87 -51.14 30.81
N ALA A 249 13.40 -50.79 29.62
CA ALA A 249 14.52 -51.49 29.00
C ALA A 249 15.89 -51.15 29.63
N GLN A 250 15.98 -50.12 30.47
CA GLN A 250 17.26 -49.59 30.99
C GLN A 250 17.66 -50.11 32.39
N TYR A 251 16.88 -50.98 33.04
CA TYR A 251 17.17 -51.57 34.36
C TYR A 251 17.25 -53.11 34.40
N GLY A 252 17.43 -53.76 33.24
CA GLY A 252 17.33 -55.21 33.11
C GLY A 252 18.63 -56.00 32.93
N ASP A 253 19.82 -55.42 33.13
CA ASP A 253 21.09 -56.11 32.79
C ASP A 253 22.24 -55.90 33.79
N GLU A 254 21.97 -55.99 35.09
CA GLU A 254 23.00 -56.27 36.12
C GLU A 254 22.44 -57.18 37.23
N ALA A 255 22.30 -58.48 36.93
CA ALA A 255 22.24 -59.53 37.96
C ALA A 255 22.77 -60.84 37.38
N ARG A 256 24.07 -61.07 37.55
CA ARG A 256 24.70 -62.39 37.45
C ARG A 256 25.59 -62.61 38.65
#